data_AF-A0A835M7K1-F1
#
_entry.id   AF-A0A835M7K1-F1
#
_cell.length_a   1.000
_cell.length_b   1.000
_cell.length_c   1.000
_cell.angle_alpha   90.00
_cell.angle_beta   90.00
_cell.angle_gamma   90.00
#
_symmetry.space_group_name_H-M   'P 1'
#
loop_
_entity.id
_entity.type
_entity.pdbx_description
1 polymer ?
#
loop_
_entity_poly.entity_id
_entity_poly.type
_entity_poly.pdbx_seq_one_letter_code
_entity_poly.pdbx_strand_id
1 'polypeptide(L)'
;SGIPVFCPGIIDGSLGDMFYFHSFRNPGLVIDIVQDIRATNGEAVHANHRKTCMIILGGGLPKHHICNANMMRNGADYAVFINTA
;
A
#
# COMPACT_ATOMS: atom_id res chain seq x y z
N SER A 1 4.18 16.81 -7.21
CA SER A 1 4.51 15.52 -7.85
C SER A 1 3.35 14.53 -7.92
N GLY A 2 2.29 14.63 -7.09
CA GLY A 2 1.03 13.89 -7.31
C GLY A 2 1.12 12.36 -7.22
N ILE A 3 2.12 11.82 -6.50
CA ILE A 3 2.33 10.37 -6.36
C ILE A 3 1.54 9.88 -5.15
N PRO A 4 0.65 8.88 -5.30
CA PRO A 4 -0.10 8.33 -4.18
C PRO A 4 0.81 7.54 -3.22
N VAL A 5 0.47 7.55 -1.93
CA VAL A 5 1.16 6.79 -0.88
C VAL A 5 0.15 5.88 -0.22
N PHE A 6 0.40 4.58 -0.26
CA PHE A 6 -0.47 3.56 0.33
C PHE A 6 0.18 2.96 1.57
N CYS A 7 -0.59 2.86 2.66
CA CYS A 7 -0.11 2.30 3.92
C CYS A 7 -1.16 1.34 4.52
N PRO A 8 -1.17 0.05 4.14
CA PRO A 8 -2.14 -0.93 4.66
C PRO A 8 -2.07 -1.09 6.19
N GLY A 9 -0.92 -0.82 6.79
CA GLY A 9 -0.68 -0.90 8.23
C GLY A 9 -0.68 0.47 8.93
N ILE A 10 -1.44 1.46 8.45
CA ILE A 10 -1.38 2.85 8.97
C ILE A 10 -1.67 2.97 10.48
N ILE A 11 -2.39 2.00 11.06
CA ILE A 11 -2.71 1.95 12.50
C ILE A 11 -1.62 1.27 13.35
N ASP A 12 -0.66 0.58 12.74
CA ASP A 12 0.39 -0.16 13.44
C ASP A 12 1.64 0.70 13.64
N GLY A 13 1.49 1.75 14.45
CA GLY A 13 2.52 2.73 14.77
C GLY A 13 1.98 3.85 15.64
N SER A 14 2.79 4.87 15.91
CA SER A 14 2.40 5.99 16.79
C SER A 14 1.19 6.80 16.29
N LEU A 15 0.92 6.78 14.99
CA LEU A 15 -0.31 7.35 14.43
C LEU A 15 -1.55 6.59 14.90
N GLY A 16 -1.45 5.27 15.06
CA GLY A 16 -2.50 4.44 15.66
C GLY A 16 -2.83 4.89 17.08
N ASP A 17 -1.83 5.15 17.91
CA ASP A 17 -2.02 5.69 19.26
C ASP A 17 -2.75 7.03 19.22
N MET A 18 -2.39 7.89 18.26
CA MET A 18 -3.06 9.18 18.10
C MET A 18 -4.52 9.02 17.64
N PHE A 19 -4.82 8.08 16.73
CA PHE A 19 -6.20 7.77 16.36
C PHE A 19 -7.00 7.26 17.56
N TYR A 20 -6.39 6.40 18.39
CA TYR A 20 -7.00 5.90 19.61
C TYR A 20 -7.34 7.06 20.56
N PHE A 21 -6.40 7.92 20.90
CA PHE A 21 -6.68 9.06 21.79
C PHE A 21 -7.66 10.06 21.18
N HIS A 22 -7.60 10.27 19.87
CA HIS A 22 -8.55 11.12 19.15
C HIS A 22 -9.97 10.57 19.25
N SER A 23 -10.16 9.25 19.17
CA SER A 23 -11.48 8.62 19.20
C SER A 23 -12.27 8.90 20.47
N PHE A 24 -11.61 9.11 21.63
CA PHE A 24 -12.27 9.50 22.88
C PHE A 24 -12.65 10.97 22.94
N ARG A 25 -11.88 11.83 22.25
CA ARG A 25 -12.09 13.30 22.29
C ARG A 25 -13.02 13.78 21.19
N ASN A 26 -12.94 13.17 20.02
CA ASN A 26 -13.69 13.51 18.83
C ASN A 26 -13.97 12.22 18.02
N PRO A 27 -15.00 11.46 18.40
CA PRO A 27 -15.35 10.23 17.70
C PRO A 27 -15.84 10.52 16.28
N GLY A 28 -15.69 9.53 15.39
CA GLY A 28 -16.23 9.59 14.02
C GLY A 28 -15.19 9.54 12.90
N LEU A 29 -13.89 9.57 13.22
CA LEU A 29 -12.85 9.27 12.24
C LEU A 29 -12.96 7.80 11.79
N VAL A 30 -13.10 7.58 10.48
CA VAL A 30 -13.14 6.25 9.86
C VAL A 30 -12.01 6.17 8.83
N ILE A 31 -11.21 5.10 8.92
CA ILE A 31 -10.13 4.80 7.97
C ILE A 31 -10.60 3.64 7.11
N ASP A 32 -10.89 3.89 5.84
CA ASP A 32 -11.35 2.87 4.89
C ASP A 32 -10.17 2.27 4.10
N ILE A 33 -9.64 1.17 4.61
CA ILE A 33 -8.56 0.42 3.95
C ILE A 33 -8.99 -0.28 2.66
N VAL A 34 -10.30 -0.48 2.45
CA VAL A 34 -10.82 -1.15 1.24
C VAL A 34 -10.66 -0.21 0.04
N GLN A 35 -10.93 1.08 0.22
CA GLN A 35 -10.69 2.08 -0.83
C GLN A 35 -9.21 2.15 -1.23
N ASP A 36 -8.29 2.09 -0.27
CA ASP A 36 -6.85 2.10 -0.52
C ASP A 36 -6.39 0.88 -1.33
N ILE A 37 -6.89 -0.32 -1.00
CA ILE A 37 -6.60 -1.54 -1.75
C ILE A 37 -7.14 -1.45 -3.18
N ARG A 38 -8.36 -0.93 -3.36
CA ARG A 38 -8.95 -0.72 -4.70
C ARG A 38 -8.12 0.26 -5.53
N ALA A 39 -7.65 1.34 -4.92
CA ALA A 39 -6.79 2.32 -5.58
C ALA A 39 -5.44 1.70 -5.97
N THR A 40 -4.75 1.03 -5.04
CA THR A 40 -3.45 0.40 -5.29
C THR A 40 -3.52 -0.67 -6.38
N ASN A 41 -4.52 -1.55 -6.31
CA ASN A 41 -4.72 -2.57 -7.35
C ASN A 41 -5.12 -1.92 -8.69
N GLY A 42 -5.88 -0.83 -8.63
CA GLY A 42 -6.23 -0.02 -9.79
C GLY A 42 -5.00 0.52 -10.52
N GLU A 43 -4.01 1.05 -9.80
CA GLU A 43 -2.75 1.52 -10.40
C GLU A 43 -2.07 0.41 -11.22
N ALA A 44 -2.01 -0.82 -10.70
CA ALA A 44 -1.43 -1.95 -11.41
C ALA A 44 -2.27 -2.40 -12.62
N VAL A 45 -3.58 -2.56 -12.46
CA VAL A 45 -4.49 -3.01 -13.53
C VAL A 45 -4.56 -2.00 -14.67
N HIS A 46 -4.64 -0.71 -14.38
CA HIS A 46 -4.69 0.33 -15.41
C HIS A 46 -3.35 0.51 -16.13
N ALA A 47 -2.26 0.02 -15.56
CA ALA A 47 -0.95 -0.03 -16.21
C ALA A 47 -0.80 -1.18 -17.22
N ASN A 48 -1.84 -1.97 -17.53
CA ASN A 48 -1.77 -3.09 -18.49
C ASN A 48 -1.23 -2.73 -19.87
N HIS A 49 -1.49 -1.52 -20.38
CA HIS A 49 -0.96 -1.06 -21.66
C HIS A 49 0.50 -0.56 -21.58
N ARG A 50 1.10 -0.57 -20.39
CA ARG A 50 2.48 -0.14 -20.09
C ARG A 50 3.22 -1.27 -19.36
N LYS A 51 4.50 -1.05 -19.09
CA LYS A 51 5.29 -1.94 -18.23
C LYS A 51 5.26 -1.44 -16.80
N THR A 52 5.23 -2.35 -15.83
CA THR A 52 5.38 -2.01 -14.41
C THR A 52 6.76 -2.43 -13.90
N CYS A 53 7.31 -1.65 -12.98
CA CYS A 53 8.57 -1.94 -12.31
C CYS A 53 8.35 -1.81 -10.80
N MET A 54 8.76 -2.83 -10.04
CA MET A 54 8.75 -2.81 -8.59
C MET A 54 10.18 -2.61 -8.07
N ILE A 55 10.38 -1.60 -7.24
CA ILE A 55 11.61 -1.45 -6.44
C ILE A 55 11.19 -1.53 -4.98
N ILE A 56 11.58 -2.62 -4.32
CA ILE A 56 11.14 -2.93 -2.96
C ILE A 56 12.37 -3.00 -2.05
N LEU A 57 12.39 -2.11 -1.05
CA LEU A 57 13.40 -2.08 -0.01
C LEU A 57 12.81 -2.71 1.26
N GLY A 58 13.42 -3.78 1.74
CA GLY A 58 12.92 -4.59 2.84
C GLY A 58 11.93 -5.69 2.41
N GLY A 59 11.08 -6.11 3.34
CA GLY A 59 10.15 -7.23 3.18
C GLY A 59 8.78 -6.95 3.79
N GLY A 60 8.13 -8.00 4.30
CA GLY A 60 6.88 -7.88 5.06
C GLY A 60 5.71 -7.31 4.26
N LEU A 61 4.90 -6.49 4.93
CA LEU A 61 3.62 -5.99 4.42
C LEU A 61 3.77 -5.16 3.13
N PRO A 62 4.70 -4.19 3.01
CA PRO A 62 4.87 -3.42 1.76
C PRO A 62 5.23 -4.30 0.57
N LYS A 63 6.15 -5.27 0.75
CA LYS A 63 6.53 -6.23 -0.31
C LYS A 63 5.31 -7.01 -0.79
N HIS A 64 4.57 -7.62 0.14
CA HIS A 64 3.41 -8.44 -0.20
C HIS A 64 2.32 -7.60 -0.89
N HIS A 65 2.03 -6.41 -0.39
CA HIS A 65 0.98 -5.54 -0.92
C HIS A 65 1.26 -5.14 -2.39
N ILE A 66 2.49 -4.72 -2.70
CA ILE A 66 2.87 -4.32 -4.06
C ILE A 66 2.94 -5.53 -5.02
N CYS A 67 3.43 -6.68 -4.55
CA CYS A 67 3.40 -7.92 -5.34
C CYS A 67 1.96 -8.36 -5.65
N ASN A 68 1.07 -8.29 -4.66
CA ASN A 68 -0.34 -8.67 -4.82
C ASN A 68 -1.08 -7.73 -5.80
N ALA A 69 -0.79 -6.42 -5.77
CA ALA A 69 -1.34 -5.49 -6.75
C ALA A 69 -0.89 -5.85 -8.18
N ASN A 70 0.39 -6.16 -8.39
CA ASN A 70 0.89 -6.57 -9.70
C ASN A 70 0.43 -7.97 -10.12
N MET A 71 0.04 -8.85 -9.19
CA MET A 71 -0.60 -10.12 -9.53
C MET A 71 -1.91 -9.91 -10.31
N MET A 72 -2.65 -8.84 -10.04
CA MET A 72 -3.90 -8.49 -10.75
C MET A 72 -3.69 -8.20 -12.25
N ARG A 73 -2.45 -7.96 -12.67
CA ARG A 73 -2.04 -7.80 -14.09
C ARG A 73 -1.18 -8.96 -14.60
N ASN A 74 -1.23 -10.13 -13.96
CA ASN A 74 -0.41 -11.31 -14.25
C ASN A 74 1.10 -11.12 -13.99
N GLY A 75 1.47 -10.22 -13.06
CA GLY A 75 2.85 -10.00 -12.63
C GLY A 75 3.44 -8.67 -13.09
N ALA A 76 4.57 -8.29 -12.50
CA ALA A 76 5.32 -7.11 -12.90
C ALA A 76 6.33 -7.46 -14.01
N ASP A 77 6.64 -6.49 -14.89
CA ASP A 77 7.63 -6.68 -15.94
C ASP A 77 9.07 -6.68 -15.40
N TYR A 78 9.30 -5.92 -14.33
CA TYR A 78 10.60 -5.80 -13.67
C TYR A 78 10.44 -5.75 -12.15
N ALA A 79 11.39 -6.35 -11.43
CA ALA A 79 11.43 -6.28 -9.97
C ALA A 79 12.87 -6.23 -9.45
N VAL A 80 13.13 -5.32 -8.52
CA VAL A 80 14.35 -5.23 -7.73
C VAL A 80 13.96 -5.32 -6.27
N PHE A 81 14.53 -6.29 -5.55
CA PHE A 81 14.35 -6.46 -4.11
C PHE A 81 15.69 -6.24 -3.42
N ILE A 82 15.74 -5.33 -2.45
CA ILE A 82 16.91 -5.10 -1.60
C ILE A 82 16.45 -5.36 -0.17
N ASN A 83 16.86 -6.48 0.41
CA ASN A 83 16.50 -6.84 1.78
C ASN A 83 17.63 -7.66 2.43
N THR A 84 17.55 -7.80 3.75
CA THR A 84 18.48 -8.58 4.58
C THR A 84 17.79 -9.79 5.20
N ALA A 85 16.65 -10.21 4.63
CA ALA A 85 15.89 -11.35 5.15
C ALA A 85 16.61 -12.67 4.86
#